data_AF-A0A5S4WHA0-F1
#
_entry.id   AF-A0A5S4WHA0-F1
#
_cell.length_a   1.000
_cell.length_b   1.000
_cell.length_c   1.000
_cell.angle_alpha   90.00
_cell.angle_beta   90.00
_cell.angle_gamma   90.00
#
_symmetry.space_group_name_H-M   'P 1'
#
loop_
_entity.id
_entity.type
_entity.pdbx_description
1 polymer ?
#
loop_
_entity_poly.entity_id
_entity_poly.type
_entity_poly.pdbx_seq_one_letter_code
_entity_poly.pdbx_strand_id
1 'polypeptide(L)'
;MPSYQDIYVRDNFGDTGVFPSTGVPYMSPDIIPLQSGTLSVEQAVSTYGGPDQGKHILNPGLNNIYIRAKNLQPGGTETGTASLYFAKTSLVMLPDTWRNNQLLTSAGQSSVSFVNASGSTNLNPNDIALSSPAFFWSSVPDPTWSHCLVAIVNTPNTVVTIPARFASNAAYVQWVQNNPAVAWRNIIIVPNGQANVIKNVEFSNQDSVPHYFYFSLTARNCRSIPPSPCSAPTNPVRSTGTGRSRRPIPTAIRSLVSRTASRPAFSPGPWRCPLPRHPDRRSRAA
;
A
#
# COMPACT_ATOMS: atom_id res chain seq x y z
N MET A 1 -6.67 -21.71 17.31
CA MET A 1 -6.45 -20.26 17.39
C MET A 1 -7.78 -19.60 17.70
N PRO A 2 -7.82 -18.54 18.52
CA PRO A 2 -9.07 -17.85 18.84
C PRO A 2 -9.66 -17.19 17.59
N SER A 3 -10.98 -17.25 17.44
CA SER A 3 -11.72 -16.52 16.42
C SER A 3 -12.16 -15.18 16.97
N TYR A 4 -12.00 -14.13 16.18
CA TYR A 4 -12.47 -12.80 16.50
C TYR A 4 -14.00 -12.74 16.47
N GLN A 5 -14.60 -11.92 17.33
CA GLN A 5 -16.06 -11.86 17.53
C GLN A 5 -16.58 -10.42 17.45
N ASP A 6 -16.18 -9.71 16.40
CA ASP A 6 -16.57 -8.32 16.14
C ASP A 6 -16.41 -8.04 14.63
N ILE A 7 -16.54 -6.78 14.21
CA ILE A 7 -16.28 -6.32 12.84
C ILE A 7 -14.78 -6.36 12.57
N TYR A 8 -14.38 -7.16 11.59
CA TYR A 8 -12.97 -7.29 11.20
C TYR A 8 -12.73 -6.94 9.73
N VAL A 9 -11.46 -6.67 9.43
CA VAL A 9 -10.92 -6.41 8.11
C VAL A 9 -9.81 -7.42 7.85
N ARG A 10 -9.68 -7.89 6.60
CA ARG A 10 -8.71 -8.94 6.28
C ARG A 10 -7.33 -8.37 6.00
N ASP A 11 -6.32 -9.08 6.45
CA ASP A 11 -4.92 -8.85 6.06
C ASP A 11 -4.59 -9.38 4.66
N ASN A 12 -5.23 -10.46 4.25
CA ASN A 12 -5.13 -11.08 2.92
C ASN A 12 -6.37 -11.94 2.63
N PHE A 13 -6.53 -12.46 1.41
CA PHE A 13 -7.71 -13.27 1.04
C PHE A 13 -7.89 -14.57 1.83
N GLY A 14 -6.82 -15.10 2.43
CA GLY A 14 -6.87 -16.29 3.29
C GLY A 14 -7.23 -16.00 4.74
N ASP A 15 -7.33 -14.71 5.12
CA ASP A 15 -7.72 -14.31 6.46
C ASP A 15 -9.22 -14.55 6.69
N THR A 16 -9.53 -15.28 7.76
CA THR A 16 -10.88 -15.68 8.16
C THR A 16 -11.30 -15.06 9.49
N GLY A 17 -10.56 -14.09 10.01
CA GLY A 17 -10.79 -13.46 11.32
C GLY A 17 -10.23 -14.27 12.48
N VAL A 18 -9.19 -15.05 12.21
CA VAL A 18 -8.38 -15.72 13.23
C VAL A 18 -7.20 -14.83 13.58
N PHE A 19 -6.90 -14.69 14.87
CA PHE A 19 -5.76 -13.90 15.34
C PHE A 19 -4.80 -14.74 16.20
N PRO A 20 -3.47 -14.63 16.00
CA PRO A 20 -2.81 -13.87 14.94
C PRO A 20 -3.18 -14.35 13.53
N SER A 21 -3.37 -13.42 12.59
CA SER A 21 -3.58 -13.74 11.19
C SER A 21 -2.30 -14.38 10.60
N THR A 22 -2.45 -15.11 9.49
CA THR A 22 -1.32 -15.75 8.79
C THR A 22 -1.15 -15.16 7.40
N GLY A 23 0.07 -15.25 6.84
CA GLY A 23 0.37 -14.75 5.50
C GLY A 23 0.98 -13.35 5.51
N VAL A 24 0.65 -12.56 4.49
CA VAL A 24 1.30 -11.28 4.20
C VAL A 24 0.36 -10.12 4.55
N PRO A 25 0.58 -9.39 5.67
CA PRO A 25 -0.39 -8.43 6.18
C PRO A 25 -0.43 -7.09 5.44
N TYR A 26 0.54 -6.81 4.55
CA TYR A 26 0.57 -5.57 3.76
C TYR A 26 -0.24 -5.62 2.46
N MET A 27 -1.09 -6.65 2.30
CA MET A 27 -1.84 -6.93 1.07
C MET A 27 -3.34 -6.99 1.31
N SER A 28 -3.85 -6.22 2.28
CA SER A 28 -5.27 -6.24 2.62
C SER A 28 -6.15 -6.05 1.37
N PRO A 29 -7.07 -6.99 1.07
CA PRO A 29 -8.03 -6.86 -0.02
C PRO A 29 -9.23 -5.97 0.36
N ASP A 30 -9.24 -5.49 1.60
CA ASP A 30 -10.35 -4.77 2.21
C ASP A 30 -10.08 -3.25 2.28
N ILE A 31 -8.88 -2.80 1.93
CA ILE A 31 -8.61 -1.41 1.54
C ILE A 31 -8.68 -1.33 0.01
N ILE A 32 -9.68 -0.65 -0.53
CA ILE A 32 -10.04 -0.72 -1.96
C ILE A 32 -10.01 0.67 -2.60
N PRO A 33 -8.86 1.09 -3.17
CA PRO A 33 -8.80 2.28 -4.00
C PRO A 33 -9.48 2.06 -5.35
N LEU A 34 -10.31 2.99 -5.81
CA LEU A 34 -11.04 2.88 -7.08
C LEU A 34 -10.90 4.09 -8.01
N GLN A 35 -9.95 4.98 -7.74
CA GLN A 35 -9.78 6.21 -8.52
C GLN A 35 -11.08 7.03 -8.50
N SER A 36 -11.59 7.49 -9.65
CA SER A 36 -12.89 8.16 -9.75
C SER A 36 -14.09 7.20 -9.68
N GLY A 37 -13.86 5.90 -9.54
CA GLY A 37 -14.91 4.89 -9.47
C GLY A 37 -15.66 4.89 -8.14
N THR A 38 -16.84 4.28 -8.15
CA THR A 38 -17.67 4.03 -6.97
C THR A 38 -17.77 2.55 -6.71
N LEU A 39 -17.89 2.16 -5.44
CA LEU A 39 -18.16 0.78 -5.03
C LEU A 39 -19.51 0.73 -4.33
N SER A 40 -20.41 -0.07 -4.86
CA SER A 40 -21.67 -0.40 -4.17
C SER A 40 -21.43 -1.52 -3.15
N VAL A 41 -22.31 -1.64 -2.14
CA VAL A 41 -22.20 -2.70 -1.14
C VAL A 41 -22.43 -4.08 -1.78
N GLU A 42 -23.32 -4.17 -2.76
CA GLU A 42 -23.61 -5.40 -3.51
C GLU A 42 -22.36 -5.89 -4.29
N GLN A 43 -21.62 -4.95 -4.88
CA GLN A 43 -20.33 -5.26 -5.51
C GLN A 43 -19.28 -5.67 -4.46
N ALA A 44 -19.24 -5.00 -3.31
CA ALA A 44 -18.33 -5.34 -2.22
C ALA A 44 -18.59 -6.77 -1.68
N VAL A 45 -19.86 -7.17 -1.57
CA VAL A 45 -20.31 -8.51 -1.19
C VAL A 45 -19.91 -9.55 -2.25
N SER A 46 -20.30 -9.33 -3.51
CA SER A 46 -20.06 -10.31 -4.58
C SER A 46 -18.59 -10.53 -4.91
N THR A 47 -17.72 -9.55 -4.65
CA THR A 47 -16.26 -9.64 -4.87
C THR A 47 -15.48 -9.95 -3.59
N TYR A 48 -16.15 -10.30 -2.48
CA TYR A 48 -15.46 -10.53 -1.19
C TYR A 48 -14.43 -11.66 -1.28
N GLY A 49 -14.74 -12.74 -2.00
CA GLY A 49 -13.81 -13.85 -2.26
C GLY A 49 -12.72 -13.58 -3.30
N GLY A 50 -12.69 -12.37 -3.88
CA GLY A 50 -11.79 -11.98 -4.97
C GLY A 50 -12.49 -11.89 -6.34
N PRO A 51 -11.80 -11.36 -7.36
CA PRO A 51 -10.41 -10.88 -7.34
C PRO A 51 -10.24 -9.54 -6.61
N ASP A 52 -9.00 -9.14 -6.33
CA ASP A 52 -8.68 -7.81 -5.77
C ASP A 52 -9.20 -6.70 -6.70
N GLN A 53 -10.00 -5.80 -6.14
CA GLN A 53 -10.60 -4.68 -6.84
C GLN A 53 -9.76 -3.39 -6.74
N GLY A 54 -8.75 -3.37 -5.86
CA GLY A 54 -7.94 -2.19 -5.58
C GLY A 54 -7.10 -1.76 -6.79
N LYS A 55 -7.31 -0.52 -7.25
CA LYS A 55 -6.55 0.13 -8.31
C LYS A 55 -5.34 0.89 -7.76
N HIS A 56 -4.47 1.33 -8.67
CA HIS A 56 -3.41 2.27 -8.34
C HIS A 56 -3.98 3.65 -8.01
N ILE A 57 -3.30 4.36 -7.11
CA ILE A 57 -3.59 5.75 -6.76
C ILE A 57 -3.07 6.66 -7.87
N LEU A 58 -3.93 7.52 -8.42
CA LEU A 58 -3.56 8.56 -9.38
C LEU A 58 -3.01 9.78 -8.64
N ASN A 59 -1.92 10.38 -9.14
CA ASN A 59 -1.43 11.63 -8.60
C ASN A 59 -0.97 12.63 -9.69
N PRO A 60 -1.54 13.86 -9.74
CA PRO A 60 -2.77 14.26 -9.05
C PRO A 60 -3.98 13.54 -9.67
N GLY A 61 -5.02 13.26 -8.90
CA GLY A 61 -6.22 12.63 -9.45
C GLY A 61 -7.24 12.27 -8.38
N LEU A 62 -8.46 11.94 -8.81
CA LEU A 62 -9.50 11.51 -7.88
C LEU A 62 -9.22 10.08 -7.45
N ASN A 63 -9.11 9.86 -6.13
CA ASN A 63 -9.01 8.52 -5.56
C ASN A 63 -10.01 8.34 -4.43
N ASN A 64 -11.11 7.68 -4.74
CA ASN A 64 -12.05 7.14 -3.78
C ASN A 64 -11.45 5.86 -3.20
N ILE A 65 -11.38 5.76 -1.89
CA ILE A 65 -10.84 4.60 -1.18
C ILE A 65 -11.92 4.13 -0.21
N TYR A 66 -12.32 2.88 -0.39
CA TYR A 66 -13.30 2.22 0.46
C TYR A 66 -12.61 1.25 1.40
N ILE A 67 -13.18 1.08 2.59
CA ILE A 67 -12.84 0.02 3.53
C ILE A 67 -14.00 -0.95 3.54
N ARG A 68 -13.71 -2.23 3.35
CA ARG A 68 -14.68 -3.33 3.44
C ARG A 68 -14.42 -4.10 4.73
N ALA A 69 -15.46 -4.54 5.40
CA ALA A 69 -15.34 -5.31 6.64
C ALA A 69 -16.38 -6.44 6.66
N LYS A 70 -16.26 -7.35 7.63
CA LYS A 70 -17.27 -8.37 7.90
C LYS A 70 -17.55 -8.47 9.39
N ASN A 71 -18.82 -8.61 9.77
CA ASN A 71 -19.18 -8.88 11.16
C ASN A 71 -19.02 -10.38 11.48
N LEU A 72 -18.18 -10.72 12.46
CA LEU A 72 -18.01 -12.09 12.95
C LEU A 72 -18.67 -12.35 14.31
N GLN A 73 -19.34 -11.36 14.91
CA GLN A 73 -20.01 -11.53 16.18
C GLN A 73 -21.12 -12.59 16.07
N PRO A 74 -21.04 -13.70 16.83
CA PRO A 74 -22.07 -14.75 16.77
C PRO A 74 -23.39 -14.25 17.33
N GLY A 75 -24.45 -14.25 16.51
CA GLY A 75 -25.81 -13.93 16.95
C GLY A 75 -26.07 -12.47 17.36
N GLY A 76 -25.09 -11.59 17.20
CA GLY A 76 -25.19 -10.16 17.55
C GLY A 76 -25.17 -9.27 16.31
N THR A 77 -25.98 -8.21 16.35
CA THR A 77 -25.79 -7.07 15.45
C THR A 77 -24.72 -6.16 16.03
N GLU A 78 -23.89 -5.60 15.16
CA GLU A 78 -22.83 -4.69 15.58
C GLU A 78 -22.79 -3.45 14.69
N THR A 79 -22.27 -2.37 15.23
CA THR A 79 -22.02 -1.12 14.49
C THR A 79 -20.54 -0.81 14.52
N GLY A 80 -20.03 -0.19 13.46
CA GLY A 80 -18.62 0.12 13.38
C GLY A 80 -18.34 1.33 12.52
N THR A 81 -17.18 1.91 12.75
CA THR A 81 -16.63 2.98 11.94
C THR A 81 -15.24 2.63 11.46
N ALA A 82 -14.87 3.19 10.31
CA ALA A 82 -13.55 3.04 9.72
C ALA A 82 -12.82 4.38 9.75
N SER A 83 -11.52 4.34 9.99
CA SER A 83 -10.59 5.45 9.82
C SER A 83 -9.43 4.99 8.93
N LEU A 84 -8.97 5.85 8.03
CA LEU A 84 -7.91 5.52 7.07
C LEU A 84 -6.74 6.48 7.24
N TYR A 85 -5.54 5.92 7.33
CA TYR A 85 -4.29 6.67 7.46
C TYR A 85 -3.36 6.35 6.31
N PHE A 86 -2.44 7.27 6.01
CA PHE A 86 -1.37 7.03 5.05
C PHE A 86 0.01 7.24 5.68
N ALA A 87 0.96 6.38 5.30
CA ALA A 87 2.35 6.47 5.70
C ALA A 87 3.26 6.31 4.48
N LYS A 88 4.45 6.91 4.50
CA LYS A 88 5.51 6.48 3.57
C LYS A 88 5.91 5.04 3.90
N THR A 89 6.20 4.21 2.90
CA THR A 89 6.43 2.77 3.13
C THR A 89 7.54 2.48 4.14
N SER A 90 8.61 3.27 4.15
CA SER A 90 9.67 3.21 5.16
C SER A 90 9.21 3.52 6.58
N LEU A 91 8.19 4.34 6.73
CA LEU A 91 7.77 4.94 7.99
C LEU A 91 6.49 4.33 8.56
N VAL A 92 5.83 3.41 7.84
CA VAL A 92 4.62 2.72 8.33
C VAL A 92 4.84 2.00 9.66
N MET A 93 6.07 1.56 9.92
CA MET A 93 6.45 0.92 11.17
C MET A 93 6.66 1.93 12.33
N LEU A 94 6.68 3.25 12.05
CA LEU A 94 6.84 4.35 13.00
C LEU A 94 5.53 5.14 13.14
N PRO A 95 4.55 4.71 13.95
CA PRO A 95 3.26 5.38 14.11
C PRO A 95 3.30 6.87 14.38
N ASP A 96 4.26 7.36 15.17
CA ASP A 96 4.44 8.78 15.43
C ASP A 96 4.59 9.63 14.15
N THR A 97 5.00 9.04 13.02
CA THR A 97 5.18 9.72 11.73
C THR A 97 3.93 9.76 10.86
N TRP A 98 2.91 8.94 11.15
CA TRP A 98 1.74 8.80 10.29
C TRP A 98 0.38 8.73 10.99
N ARG A 99 0.32 8.56 12.31
CA ARG A 99 -0.96 8.49 13.05
C ARG A 99 -1.81 9.77 12.95
N ASN A 100 -1.18 10.87 12.52
CA ASN A 100 -1.85 12.15 12.26
C ASN A 100 -2.16 12.36 10.77
N ASN A 101 -1.71 11.47 9.88
CA ASN A 101 -1.92 11.51 8.44
C ASN A 101 -3.23 10.80 8.06
N GLN A 102 -4.34 11.27 8.63
CA GLN A 102 -5.65 10.70 8.37
C GLN A 102 -6.20 11.20 7.03
N LEU A 103 -6.66 10.27 6.20
CA LEU A 103 -7.43 10.60 5.01
C LEU A 103 -8.85 10.97 5.42
N LEU A 104 -9.42 11.95 4.73
CA LEU A 104 -10.76 12.44 4.98
C LEU A 104 -11.67 12.07 3.82
N THR A 105 -12.98 12.06 4.08
CA THR A 105 -13.98 12.01 3.01
C THR A 105 -14.01 13.32 2.24
N SER A 106 -14.70 13.36 1.10
CA SER A 106 -14.94 14.63 0.38
C SER A 106 -15.69 15.67 1.22
N ALA A 107 -16.43 15.23 2.25
CA ALA A 107 -17.11 16.08 3.22
C ALA A 107 -16.26 16.42 4.46
N GLY A 108 -14.98 16.01 4.50
CA GLY A 108 -14.06 16.31 5.60
C GLY A 108 -14.18 15.40 6.82
N GLN A 109 -14.89 14.27 6.72
CA GLN A 109 -15.03 13.33 7.84
C GLN A 109 -13.78 12.46 7.97
N SER A 110 -13.28 12.33 9.20
CA SER A 110 -12.11 11.50 9.52
C SER A 110 -12.47 10.05 9.84
N SER A 111 -13.71 9.81 10.26
CA SER A 111 -14.27 8.49 10.55
C SER A 111 -15.63 8.35 9.86
N VAL A 112 -15.89 7.17 9.29
CA VAL A 112 -17.11 6.87 8.51
C VAL A 112 -17.74 5.58 8.96
N SER A 113 -19.07 5.51 8.95
CA SER A 113 -19.80 4.29 9.32
C SER A 113 -19.70 3.21 8.24
N PHE A 114 -19.77 1.96 8.68
CA PHE A 114 -20.04 0.84 7.81
C PHE A 114 -21.54 0.71 7.52
N VAL A 115 -21.87 0.34 6.27
CA VAL A 115 -23.24 0.00 5.86
C VAL A 115 -23.26 -1.37 5.18
N ASN A 116 -24.31 -2.16 5.43
CA ASN A 116 -24.56 -3.41 4.73
C ASN A 116 -25.40 -3.19 3.45
N ALA A 117 -25.79 -4.29 2.78
CA ALA A 117 -26.52 -4.24 1.52
C ALA A 117 -27.93 -3.62 1.62
N SER A 118 -28.52 -3.51 2.82
CA SER A 118 -29.77 -2.77 3.01
C SER A 118 -29.56 -1.29 3.31
N GLY A 119 -28.31 -0.83 3.34
CA GLY A 119 -27.94 0.53 3.74
C GLY A 119 -27.96 0.77 5.26
N SER A 120 -28.14 -0.29 6.05
CA SER A 120 -28.17 -0.23 7.51
C SER A 120 -26.76 -0.18 8.10
N THR A 121 -26.57 0.62 9.15
CA THR A 121 -25.34 0.60 9.97
C THR A 121 -25.32 -0.53 11.01
N ASN A 122 -26.46 -1.16 11.27
CA ASN A 122 -26.56 -2.37 12.10
C ASN A 122 -26.23 -3.57 11.23
N LEU A 123 -25.05 -4.16 11.44
CA LEU A 123 -24.53 -5.28 10.65
C LEU A 123 -24.91 -6.59 11.32
N ASN A 124 -25.65 -7.45 10.62
CA ASN A 124 -25.99 -8.78 11.12
C ASN A 124 -24.75 -9.70 11.12
N PRO A 125 -24.77 -10.83 11.85
CA PRO A 125 -23.71 -11.81 11.78
C PRO A 125 -23.42 -12.23 10.33
N ASN A 126 -22.15 -12.21 9.95
CA ASN A 126 -21.64 -12.47 8.61
C ASN A 126 -21.93 -11.42 7.53
N ASP A 127 -22.59 -10.31 7.85
CA ASP A 127 -22.75 -9.22 6.88
C ASP A 127 -21.38 -8.71 6.43
N ILE A 128 -21.23 -8.54 5.12
CA ILE A 128 -20.13 -7.77 4.54
C ILE A 128 -20.61 -6.33 4.45
N ALA A 129 -19.80 -5.43 4.99
CA ALA A 129 -20.10 -4.02 5.05
C ALA A 129 -19.05 -3.19 4.33
N LEU A 130 -19.45 -2.00 3.91
CA LEU A 130 -18.60 -1.05 3.21
C LEU A 130 -18.64 0.29 3.91
N SER A 131 -17.48 0.95 4.02
CA SER A 131 -17.40 2.32 4.50
C SER A 131 -18.20 3.25 3.59
N SER A 132 -19.10 4.04 4.17
CA SER A 132 -19.88 5.02 3.42
C SER A 132 -19.96 6.35 4.21
N PRO A 133 -19.53 7.48 3.61
CA PRO A 133 -18.98 7.63 2.27
C PRO A 133 -17.52 7.12 2.14
N ALA A 134 -16.97 7.15 0.93
CA ALA A 134 -15.57 6.82 0.68
C ALA A 134 -14.60 7.86 1.22
N PHE A 135 -13.39 7.43 1.58
CA PHE A 135 -12.26 8.34 1.78
C PHE A 135 -11.79 8.88 0.44
N PHE A 136 -11.29 10.12 0.46
CA PHE A 136 -10.89 10.82 -0.74
C PHE A 136 -9.43 11.27 -0.65
N TRP A 137 -8.66 10.96 -1.69
CA TRP A 137 -7.25 11.38 -1.78
C TRP A 137 -6.95 11.97 -3.15
N SER A 138 -6.84 13.30 -3.24
CA SER A 138 -6.63 14.03 -4.50
C SER A 138 -5.16 14.23 -4.88
N SER A 139 -4.31 14.38 -3.87
CA SER A 139 -2.88 14.65 -4.01
C SER A 139 -2.11 13.92 -2.93
N VAL A 140 -1.22 13.03 -3.35
CA VAL A 140 -0.32 12.30 -2.47
C VAL A 140 0.90 13.17 -2.18
N PRO A 141 1.23 13.44 -0.91
CA PRO A 141 2.49 14.09 -0.55
C PRO A 141 3.68 13.28 -1.07
N ASP A 142 4.66 13.95 -1.65
CA ASP A 142 5.86 13.34 -2.22
C ASP A 142 5.57 12.08 -3.07
N PRO A 143 4.82 12.21 -4.18
CA PRO A 143 4.21 11.09 -4.91
C PRO A 143 5.23 10.15 -5.58
N THR A 144 6.50 10.55 -5.63
CA THR A 144 7.60 9.70 -6.09
C THR A 144 7.86 8.54 -5.12
N TRP A 145 7.46 8.66 -3.85
CA TRP A 145 7.67 7.64 -2.84
C TRP A 145 6.53 6.61 -2.79
N SER A 146 6.88 5.37 -2.44
CA SER A 146 5.87 4.38 -2.06
C SER A 146 5.19 4.73 -0.74
N HIS A 147 3.89 4.47 -0.70
CA HIS A 147 3.04 4.73 0.45
C HIS A 147 2.30 3.45 0.86
N CYS A 148 1.90 3.43 2.12
CA CYS A 148 1.06 2.42 2.74
C CYS A 148 -0.23 3.10 3.21
N LEU A 149 -1.32 2.35 3.17
CA LEU A 149 -2.57 2.67 3.81
C LEU A 149 -2.76 1.77 5.03
N VAL A 150 -3.23 2.36 6.12
CA VAL A 150 -3.58 1.64 7.35
C VAL A 150 -5.03 1.96 7.67
N ALA A 151 -5.89 0.95 7.66
CA ALA A 151 -7.28 1.07 8.06
C ALA A 151 -7.42 0.62 9.51
N ILE A 152 -8.18 1.40 10.29
CA ILE A 152 -8.55 1.09 11.67
C ILE A 152 -10.07 1.03 11.74
N VAL A 153 -10.58 -0.08 12.25
CA VAL A 153 -12.00 -0.28 12.55
C VAL A 153 -12.20 -0.12 14.05
N ASN A 154 -13.22 0.66 14.42
CA ASN A 154 -13.65 0.80 15.79
C ASN A 154 -15.14 0.47 15.89
N THR A 155 -15.49 -0.26 16.94
CA THR A 155 -16.86 -0.61 17.33
C THR A 155 -17.08 -0.15 18.78
N PRO A 156 -18.32 -0.18 19.30
CA PRO A 156 -18.58 0.07 20.72
C PRO A 156 -17.79 -0.87 21.66
N ASN A 157 -17.52 -2.09 21.21
CA ASN A 157 -16.85 -3.14 22.00
C ASN A 157 -15.34 -3.23 21.75
N THR A 158 -14.87 -2.77 20.58
CA THR A 158 -13.45 -2.76 20.21
C THR A 158 -13.00 -1.37 19.78
N VAL A 159 -12.14 -0.74 20.59
CA VAL A 159 -11.44 0.49 20.21
C VAL A 159 -9.96 0.20 20.04
N VAL A 160 -9.47 0.34 18.82
CA VAL A 160 -8.05 0.12 18.51
C VAL A 160 -7.25 1.36 18.91
N THR A 161 -6.26 1.14 19.78
CA THR A 161 -5.25 2.16 20.09
C THR A 161 -4.01 1.93 19.25
N ILE A 162 -3.60 2.93 18.46
CA ILE A 162 -2.34 2.89 17.71
C ILE A 162 -1.19 3.16 18.69
N PRO A 163 -0.26 2.20 18.90
CA PRO A 163 0.90 2.42 19.75
C PRO A 163 1.74 3.59 19.23
N ALA A 164 2.34 4.40 20.11
CA ALA A 164 3.21 5.50 19.66
C ALA A 164 4.43 4.99 18.87
N ARG A 165 4.99 3.86 19.32
CA ARG A 165 6.16 3.22 18.72
C ARG A 165 6.07 1.71 18.86
N PHE A 166 6.79 1.01 18.00
CA PHE A 166 7.05 -0.42 18.11
C PHE A 166 8.51 -0.66 18.48
N ALA A 167 8.79 -1.81 19.12
CA ALA A 167 10.15 -2.19 19.50
C ALA A 167 10.98 -2.69 18.31
N SER A 168 10.31 -3.14 17.24
CA SER A 168 10.89 -3.76 16.07
C SER A 168 9.91 -3.74 14.89
N ASN A 169 10.43 -4.01 13.69
CA ASN A 169 9.58 -4.23 12.52
C ASN A 169 8.66 -5.45 12.73
N ALA A 170 9.18 -6.50 13.35
CA ALA A 170 8.42 -7.70 13.69
C ALA A 170 7.28 -7.40 14.68
N ALA A 171 7.50 -6.50 15.64
CA ALA A 171 6.45 -6.09 16.58
C ALA A 171 5.31 -5.32 15.88
N TYR A 172 5.62 -4.49 14.88
CA TYR A 172 4.59 -3.85 14.05
C TYR A 172 3.76 -4.89 13.29
N VAL A 173 4.43 -5.81 12.60
CA VAL A 173 3.77 -6.90 11.85
C VAL A 173 2.89 -7.74 12.77
N GLN A 174 3.43 -8.14 13.92
CA GLN A 174 2.69 -8.91 14.93
C GLN A 174 1.50 -8.12 15.49
N TRP A 175 1.62 -6.80 15.66
CA TRP A 175 0.50 -5.97 16.07
C TRP A 175 -0.61 -5.98 15.03
N VAL A 176 -0.31 -5.79 13.74
CA VAL A 176 -1.33 -5.87 12.68
C VAL A 176 -2.01 -7.25 12.71
N GLN A 177 -1.23 -8.33 12.69
CA GLN A 177 -1.77 -9.70 12.67
C GLN A 177 -2.60 -10.05 13.93
N ASN A 178 -2.28 -9.45 15.08
CA ASN A 178 -3.00 -9.66 16.34
C ASN A 178 -4.26 -8.79 16.48
N ASN A 179 -4.50 -7.83 15.58
CA ASN A 179 -5.63 -6.92 15.66
C ASN A 179 -6.49 -7.05 14.39
N PRO A 180 -7.50 -7.94 14.38
CA PRO A 180 -8.40 -8.11 13.23
C PRO A 180 -9.19 -6.84 12.82
N ALA A 181 -9.23 -5.84 13.69
CA ALA A 181 -9.78 -4.52 13.41
C ALA A 181 -8.77 -3.57 12.73
N VAL A 182 -7.60 -4.06 12.33
CA VAL A 182 -6.54 -3.31 11.63
C VAL A 182 -6.24 -3.99 10.32
N ALA A 183 -6.11 -3.21 9.25
CA ALA A 183 -5.64 -3.70 7.96
C ALA A 183 -4.53 -2.81 7.41
N TRP A 184 -3.60 -3.42 6.69
CA TRP A 184 -2.49 -2.73 6.04
C TRP A 184 -2.45 -3.06 4.54
N ARG A 185 -2.30 -2.03 3.71
CA ARG A 185 -2.14 -2.18 2.25
C ARG A 185 -1.03 -1.30 1.71
N ASN A 186 -0.06 -1.90 1.02
CA ASN A 186 0.88 -1.17 0.19
C ASN A 186 0.20 -0.66 -1.08
N ILE A 187 0.44 0.62 -1.45
CA ILE A 187 -0.15 1.21 -2.64
C ILE A 187 0.89 1.60 -3.70
N ILE A 188 0.43 1.54 -4.95
CA ILE A 188 1.16 2.03 -6.10
C ILE A 188 0.56 3.36 -6.50
N ILE A 189 1.39 4.38 -6.58
CA ILE A 189 1.04 5.71 -7.05
C ILE A 189 1.53 5.84 -8.47
N VAL A 190 0.67 6.30 -9.36
CA VAL A 190 0.99 6.52 -10.78
C VAL A 190 0.62 7.96 -11.15
N PRO A 191 1.45 8.65 -11.93
CA PRO A 191 1.09 9.95 -12.45
C PRO A 191 -0.15 9.86 -13.36
N ASN A 192 -1.06 10.82 -13.24
CA ASN A 192 -2.23 10.86 -14.11
C ASN A 192 -1.79 11.17 -15.55
N GLY A 193 -1.91 10.19 -16.45
CA GLY A 193 -1.61 10.34 -17.88
C GLY A 193 -0.18 9.97 -18.35
N GLN A 194 0.68 9.35 -17.54
CA GLN A 194 2.02 8.91 -18.01
C GLN A 194 2.11 7.42 -18.39
N ALA A 195 2.88 7.14 -19.44
CA ALA A 195 3.31 5.81 -19.86
C ALA A 195 4.59 5.31 -19.15
N ASN A 196 5.24 6.17 -18.35
CA ASN A 196 6.45 5.87 -17.59
C ASN A 196 6.17 6.02 -16.09
N VAL A 197 6.67 5.08 -15.28
CA VAL A 197 6.51 5.09 -13.82
C VAL A 197 7.90 5.06 -13.19
N ILE A 198 8.26 6.11 -12.45
CA ILE A 198 9.44 6.14 -11.58
C ILE A 198 8.95 5.93 -10.15
N LYS A 199 9.49 4.91 -9.47
CA LYS A 199 9.12 4.53 -8.11
C LYS A 199 10.35 4.65 -7.20
N ASN A 200 10.34 5.63 -6.31
CA ASN A 200 11.30 5.71 -5.21
C ASN A 200 10.77 4.91 -4.03
N VAL A 201 11.62 4.09 -3.43
CA VAL A 201 11.30 3.31 -2.23
C VAL A 201 12.35 3.63 -1.19
N GLU A 202 11.91 4.21 -0.09
CA GLU A 202 12.67 4.24 1.15
C GLU A 202 12.25 3.02 1.97
N PHE A 203 13.20 2.44 2.71
CA PHE A 203 12.93 1.44 3.73
C PHE A 203 13.64 1.86 5.01
N SER A 204 13.07 1.49 6.15
CA SER A 204 13.73 1.62 7.45
C SER A 204 13.82 0.25 8.11
N ASN A 205 14.77 0.14 9.03
CA ASN A 205 14.92 -1.03 9.86
C ASN A 205 14.90 -0.57 11.32
N GLN A 206 13.83 -0.88 12.06
CA GLN A 206 13.76 -0.59 13.49
C GLN A 206 14.54 -1.58 14.35
N ASP A 207 14.94 -2.72 13.77
CA ASP A 207 15.72 -3.71 14.49
C ASP A 207 17.15 -3.22 14.70
N SER A 208 17.70 -3.52 15.88
CA SER A 208 19.11 -3.25 16.19
C SER A 208 20.08 -4.13 15.40
N VAL A 209 19.57 -5.15 14.71
CA VAL A 209 20.33 -6.07 13.85
C VAL A 209 20.00 -5.82 12.37
N PRO A 210 20.95 -5.99 11.44
CA PRO A 210 20.67 -5.85 10.01
C PRO A 210 19.68 -6.91 9.49
N HIS A 211 18.71 -6.50 8.67
CA HIS A 211 17.78 -7.40 7.97
C HIS A 211 17.90 -7.30 6.45
N TYR A 212 17.58 -8.41 5.77
CA TYR A 212 17.41 -8.43 4.32
C TYR A 212 16.00 -8.00 3.94
N PHE A 213 15.90 -7.07 2.99
CA PHE A 213 14.64 -6.63 2.39
C PHE A 213 14.54 -7.13 0.96
N TYR A 214 13.41 -7.73 0.62
CA TYR A 214 13.12 -8.17 -0.75
C TYR A 214 12.16 -7.18 -1.40
N PHE A 215 12.56 -6.66 -2.55
CA PHE A 215 11.71 -5.83 -3.40
C PHE A 215 11.37 -6.60 -4.67
N SER A 216 10.08 -6.71 -4.97
CA SER A 216 9.60 -7.35 -6.20
C SER A 216 8.89 -6.32 -7.05
N LEU A 217 9.27 -6.23 -8.33
CA LEU A 217 8.58 -5.44 -9.34
C LEU A 217 7.84 -6.42 -10.26
N THR A 218 6.51 -6.38 -10.23
CA THR A 218 5.67 -7.14 -11.17
C THR A 218 5.02 -6.17 -12.15
N ALA A 219 5.22 -6.40 -13.44
CA ALA A 219 4.63 -5.59 -14.51
C ALA A 219 3.86 -6.48 -15.49
N ARG A 220 2.69 -6.01 -15.95
CA ARG A 220 1.84 -6.69 -16.95
C ARG A 220 1.64 -5.77 -18.14
N ASN A 221 1.55 -6.33 -19.34
CA ASN A 221 1.37 -5.58 -20.61
C ASN A 221 2.46 -4.53 -20.91
N CYS A 222 3.67 -4.68 -20.37
CA CYS A 222 4.80 -3.82 -20.73
C CYS A 222 5.42 -4.27 -22.04
N ARG A 223 5.61 -3.33 -22.98
CA ARG A 223 6.28 -3.59 -24.28
C ARG A 223 7.76 -3.94 -24.11
N SER A 224 8.38 -3.47 -23.02
CA SER A 224 9.71 -3.84 -22.54
C SER A 224 9.86 -3.41 -21.07
N ILE A 225 10.45 -4.25 -20.22
CA ILE A 225 10.93 -3.84 -18.89
C ILE A 225 12.41 -3.43 -19.10
N PRO A 226 12.77 -2.14 -19.06
CA PRO A 226 14.18 -1.77 -19.09
C PRO A 226 14.88 -2.37 -17.86
N PRO A 227 16.16 -2.79 -17.97
CA PRO A 227 16.91 -3.28 -16.81
C PRO A 227 16.88 -2.20 -15.73
N SER A 228 16.34 -2.51 -14.55
CA SER A 228 16.30 -1.53 -13.45
C SER A 228 17.72 -1.28 -12.97
N PRO A 229 18.25 -0.04 -13.02
CA PRO A 229 19.42 0.30 -12.26
C PRO A 229 18.96 0.50 -10.82
N CYS A 230 19.18 -0.51 -9.97
CA CYS A 230 19.16 -0.28 -8.54
C CYS A 230 20.43 0.52 -8.20
N SER A 231 20.38 1.84 -8.26
CA SER A 231 21.50 2.67 -7.85
C SER A 231 21.41 2.90 -6.34
N ALA A 232 22.19 2.16 -5.54
CA ALA A 232 22.45 2.55 -4.16
C ALA A 232 23.60 3.58 -4.14
N PRO A 233 23.55 4.63 -3.31
CA PRO A 233 24.61 5.65 -3.25
C PRO A 233 25.97 5.13 -2.78
N THR A 234 26.06 3.90 -2.25
CA THR A 234 27.28 3.35 -1.65
C THR A 234 27.66 1.94 -2.07
N ASN A 235 26.89 1.24 -2.91
CA ASN A 235 27.31 -0.07 -3.44
C ASN A 235 26.61 -0.43 -4.77
N PRO A 236 27.32 -0.98 -5.76
CA PRO A 236 26.73 -1.36 -7.04
C PRO A 236 25.78 -2.55 -6.88
N VAL A 237 24.50 -2.35 -7.19
CA VAL A 237 23.54 -3.45 -7.34
C VAL A 237 23.56 -3.91 -8.80
N ARG A 238 23.84 -5.20 -9.02
CA ARG A 238 23.83 -5.82 -10.35
C ARG A 238 22.44 -6.40 -10.61
N SER A 239 21.70 -5.87 -11.59
CA SER A 239 20.44 -6.45 -12.03
C SER A 239 20.69 -7.49 -13.13
N THR A 240 20.08 -8.67 -13.01
CA THR A 240 20.06 -9.70 -14.05
C THR A 240 18.63 -9.82 -14.58
N GLY A 241 18.36 -9.25 -15.75
CA GLY A 241 17.10 -9.45 -16.46
C GLY A 241 17.16 -10.75 -17.27
N THR A 242 16.27 -11.70 -17.00
CA THR A 242 16.06 -12.86 -17.88
C THR A 242 14.72 -12.71 -18.63
N GLY A 243 14.81 -12.18 -19.84
CA GLY A 243 13.76 -12.32 -20.85
C GLY A 243 13.77 -13.74 -21.42
N ARG A 244 12.62 -14.42 -21.44
CA ARG A 244 12.47 -15.77 -22.01
C ARG A 244 12.71 -15.75 -23.53
N SER A 245 13.80 -16.38 -23.98
CA SER A 245 13.92 -16.95 -25.33
C SER A 245 14.14 -18.47 -25.19
N ARG A 246 13.44 -19.26 -26.02
CA ARG A 246 13.35 -20.72 -25.94
C ARG A 246 14.65 -21.40 -26.39
N ARG A 247 15.40 -22.03 -25.46
CA ARG A 247 16.05 -23.37 -25.49
C ARG A 247 17.05 -23.50 -24.32
N PRO A 248 17.37 -24.71 -23.83
CA PRO A 248 17.85 -24.91 -22.46
C PRO A 248 19.37 -25.13 -22.40
N ILE A 249 20.09 -24.42 -21.51
CA ILE A 249 21.40 -24.84 -20.95
C ILE A 249 21.49 -24.31 -19.49
N PRO A 250 22.03 -25.07 -18.53
CA PRO A 250 21.86 -24.84 -17.10
C PRO A 250 23.04 -24.09 -16.48
N THR A 251 22.80 -23.12 -15.59
CA THR A 251 23.80 -22.74 -14.58
C THR A 251 23.15 -22.06 -13.37
N ALA A 252 23.32 -22.68 -12.20
CA ALA A 252 23.00 -22.11 -10.89
C ALA A 252 23.94 -20.94 -10.58
N ILE A 253 23.44 -19.83 -10.02
CA ILE A 253 24.32 -18.78 -9.45
C ILE A 253 23.77 -18.24 -8.12
N ARG A 254 24.67 -18.25 -7.13
CA ARG A 254 24.54 -17.94 -5.71
C ARG A 254 24.34 -16.45 -5.39
N SER A 255 23.72 -16.25 -4.23
CA SER A 255 23.63 -15.06 -3.36
C SER A 255 24.90 -14.21 -3.24
N LEU A 256 24.75 -12.88 -3.20
CA LEU A 256 25.73 -11.95 -2.63
C LEU A 256 25.07 -10.79 -1.84
N VAL A 257 25.75 -10.46 -0.75
CA VAL A 257 25.38 -9.65 0.43
C VAL A 257 25.60 -8.15 0.18
N SER A 258 24.78 -7.29 0.79
CA SER A 258 25.13 -5.87 0.99
C SER A 258 24.96 -5.51 2.47
N ARG A 259 26.08 -5.15 3.12
CA ARG A 259 26.12 -4.44 4.41
C ARG A 259 26.36 -2.97 4.10
N THR A 260 25.70 -2.07 4.81
CA THR A 260 26.27 -0.74 5.03
C THR A 260 25.69 -0.11 6.29
N ALA A 261 26.60 0.30 7.17
CA ALA A 261 26.38 1.23 8.26
C ALA A 261 27.29 2.45 8.03
N SER A 262 26.85 3.58 8.58
CA SER A 262 27.52 4.89 8.74
C SER A 262 27.46 5.91 7.59
N ARG A 263 27.06 7.14 7.99
CA ARG A 263 27.00 8.39 7.23
C ARG A 263 28.40 8.86 6.81
N PRO A 264 28.50 9.63 5.70
CA PRO A 264 29.04 10.98 5.86
C PRO A 264 28.32 12.05 5.02
N ALA A 265 28.47 13.30 5.48
CA ALA A 265 28.00 14.54 4.85
C ALA A 265 28.85 14.92 3.63
N PHE A 266 28.29 15.60 2.62
CA PHE A 266 29.08 16.37 1.64
C PHE A 266 28.34 17.59 1.06
N SER A 267 29.16 18.63 0.82
CA SER A 267 28.89 20.01 0.40
C SER A 267 28.59 20.15 -1.12
N PRO A 268 27.87 21.18 -1.59
CA PRO A 268 27.46 21.28 -2.99
C PRO A 268 28.51 21.99 -3.86
N GLY A 269 28.90 21.36 -4.96
CA GLY A 269 29.63 21.98 -6.08
C GLY A 269 28.83 21.86 -7.37
N PRO A 270 28.79 22.88 -8.26
CA PRO A 270 27.85 22.92 -9.37
C PRO A 270 28.39 22.19 -10.60
N TRP A 271 27.61 21.26 -11.15
CA TRP A 271 27.85 20.70 -12.48
C TRP A 271 26.88 21.32 -13.48
N ARG A 272 27.44 22.07 -14.44
CA ARG A 272 26.75 22.59 -15.63
C ARG A 272 26.69 21.49 -16.70
N CYS A 273 25.52 21.24 -17.26
CA CYS A 273 25.37 20.43 -18.48
C CYS A 273 25.42 21.32 -19.74
N PRO A 274 26.12 20.92 -20.81
CA PRO A 274 26.14 21.63 -22.08
C PRO A 274 24.86 21.37 -22.91
N LEU A 275 24.34 22.41 -23.56
CA LEU A 275 23.18 22.35 -24.45
C LEU A 275 23.56 21.66 -25.79
N PRO A 276 22.66 20.85 -26.39
CA PRO A 276 22.87 20.29 -27.72
C PRO A 276 22.64 21.34 -28.83
N ARG A 277 23.51 21.37 -29.83
CA ARG A 277 23.38 22.18 -31.05
C ARG A 277 22.24 21.66 -31.94
N HIS A 278 21.39 22.57 -32.39
CA HIS A 278 20.40 22.35 -33.44
C HIS A 278 21.05 22.17 -34.83
N PRO A 279 20.53 21.31 -35.71
CA PRO A 279 20.91 21.31 -37.11
C PRO A 279 20.08 22.33 -37.93
N ASP A 280 20.80 23.06 -38.78
CA ASP A 280 20.35 24.09 -39.72
C ASP A 280 19.20 23.65 -40.64
N ARG A 281 18.18 24.51 -40.75
CA ARG A 281 17.26 24.57 -41.90
C ARG A 281 17.87 25.48 -42.95
N ARG A 282 18.27 24.94 -44.10
CA ARG A 282 18.44 25.74 -45.33
C ARG A 282 17.19 25.65 -46.19
N SER A 283 16.62 26.83 -46.42
CA SER A 283 15.68 27.16 -47.48
C SER A 283 16.34 27.09 -48.85
N ARG A 284 15.60 26.65 -49.86
CA ARG A 284 15.71 27.14 -51.23
C ARG A 284 14.32 27.25 -51.85
N ALA A 285 13.99 28.49 -52.23
CA ALA A 285 13.02 28.82 -53.25
C ALA A 285 13.81 29.25 -54.51
N ALA A 286 13.11 29.24 -55.65
CA ALA A 286 13.56 29.36 -57.04
C ALA A 286 14.03 28.04 -57.67
#